data_AF-A0A920I8M5-F1
#
_entry.id   AF-A0A920I8M5-F1
#
_cell.length_a   1.000
_cell.length_b   1.000
_cell.length_c   1.000
_cell.angle_alpha   90.00
_cell.angle_beta   90.00
_cell.angle_gamma   90.00
#
_symmetry.space_group_name_H-M   'P 1'
#
loop_
_entity.id
_entity.type
_entity.pdbx_description
1 polymer ?
#
loop_
_entity_poly.entity_id
_entity_poly.type
_entity_poly.pdbx_seq_one_letter_code
_entity_poly.pdbx_strand_id
1 'polypeptide(L)'
;MGIGHERRFEPAVMEIKRLLDENAFGNIMHAELAFSHDKLIHLPPGSWRTTKEFAPAAGMTQMGIHLTDILIWYFGKVKSVYANTSSRSLGWETAMLWLFSYYLKLA
;
A
#
# COMPACT_ATOMS: atom_id res chain seq x y z
N MET A 1 -23.26 -0.60 -5.16
CA MET A 1 -22.35 -1.59 -4.55
C MET A 1 -21.00 -0.91 -4.35
N GLY A 2 -20.34 -1.07 -3.19
CA GLY A 2 -19.09 -0.38 -2.85
C GLY A 2 -17.98 -1.36 -2.44
N ILE A 3 -16.72 -0.90 -2.49
CA ILE A 3 -15.53 -1.66 -2.07
C ILE A 3 -14.96 -0.99 -0.81
N GLY A 4 -14.73 -1.77 0.24
CA GLY A 4 -14.33 -1.27 1.56
C GLY A 4 -12.86 -0.85 1.62
N HIS A 5 -12.53 0.35 1.11
CA HIS A 5 -11.26 1.03 1.38
C HIS A 5 -11.44 2.07 2.48
N GLU A 6 -11.51 1.59 3.72
CA GLU A 6 -11.88 2.38 4.89
C GLU A 6 -10.85 3.45 5.26
N ARG A 7 -9.57 3.23 4.95
CA ARG A 7 -8.49 4.17 5.29
C ARG A 7 -8.66 5.56 4.68
N ARG A 8 -9.42 5.67 3.58
CA ARG A 8 -9.79 6.97 2.99
C ARG A 8 -10.49 7.90 3.98
N PHE A 9 -11.19 7.33 4.96
CA PHE A 9 -12.00 8.07 5.93
C PHE A 9 -11.26 8.35 7.24
N GLU A 10 -9.98 7.99 7.35
CA GLU A 10 -9.15 8.43 8.47
C GLU A 10 -9.02 9.96 8.43
N PRO A 11 -9.15 10.68 9.56
CA PRO A 11 -9.17 12.15 9.55
C PRO A 11 -7.94 12.78 8.89
N ALA A 12 -6.76 12.22 9.10
CA ALA A 12 -5.52 12.71 8.47
C ALA A 12 -5.50 12.49 6.95
N VAL A 13 -6.05 11.37 6.48
CA VAL A 13 -6.13 11.03 5.05
C VAL A 13 -7.15 11.95 4.34
N MET A 14 -8.30 12.20 4.97
CA MET A 14 -9.27 13.18 4.49
C MET A 14 -8.70 14.60 4.43
N GLU A 15 -7.92 15.01 5.44
CA GLU A 15 -7.34 16.36 5.46
C GLU A 15 -6.27 16.54 4.39
N ILE A 16 -5.41 15.54 4.15
CA ILE A 16 -4.47 15.57 3.03
C ILE A 16 -5.24 15.68 1.70
N LYS A 17 -6.33 14.93 1.53
CA LYS A 17 -7.16 15.03 0.33
C LYS A 17 -7.72 16.45 0.12
N ARG A 18 -8.24 17.08 1.18
CA ARG A 18 -8.74 18.46 1.12
C ARG A 18 -7.65 19.44 0.69
N LEU A 19 -6.45 19.33 1.28
CA LEU A 19 -5.30 20.17 0.95
C LEU A 19 -4.81 19.95 -0.49
N LEU A 20 -4.85 18.71 -0.99
CA LEU A 20 -4.55 18.39 -2.38
C LEU A 20 -5.55 19.06 -3.34
N ASP A 21 -6.85 18.98 -3.02
CA ASP A 21 -7.92 19.57 -3.84
C ASP A 21 -7.87 21.10 -3.87
N GLU A 22 -7.40 21.72 -2.79
CA GLU A 22 -7.15 23.16 -2.69
C GLU A 22 -5.83 23.60 -3.32
N ASN A 23 -5.06 22.67 -3.91
CA ASN A 23 -3.72 22.91 -4.45
C ASN A 23 -2.75 23.53 -3.41
N ALA A 24 -2.93 23.21 -2.13
CA ALA A 24 -2.16 23.80 -1.03
C ALA A 24 -0.67 23.41 -1.04
N PHE A 25 -0.33 22.30 -1.69
CA PHE A 25 1.05 21.82 -1.83
C PHE A 25 1.75 22.31 -3.10
N GLY A 26 1.04 23.01 -4.00
CA GLY A 26 1.57 23.40 -5.31
C GLY A 26 1.95 22.20 -6.17
N ASN A 27 3.08 22.27 -6.85
CA ASN A 27 3.52 21.19 -7.72
C ASN A 27 4.12 20.01 -6.92
N ILE A 28 3.42 18.88 -6.93
CA ILE A 28 3.81 17.69 -6.18
C ILE A 28 4.81 16.88 -7.01
N MET A 29 5.99 16.65 -6.45
CA MET A 29 7.05 15.90 -7.14
C MET A 29 7.11 14.43 -6.70
N HIS A 30 6.64 14.12 -5.48
CA HIS A 30 6.78 12.81 -4.88
C HIS A 30 5.77 12.61 -3.74
N ALA A 31 5.32 11.37 -3.56
CA ALA A 31 4.54 10.93 -2.41
C ALA A 31 4.98 9.52 -2.00
N GLU A 32 5.09 9.28 -0.71
CA GLU A 32 5.49 8.00 -0.13
C GLU A 32 4.53 7.62 1.01
N LEU A 33 4.07 6.37 1.00
CA LEU A 33 3.30 5.79 2.10
C LEU A 33 3.94 4.46 2.50
N ALA A 34 3.97 4.21 3.81
CA ALA A 34 4.45 2.96 4.38
C ALA A 34 3.43 2.43 5.39
N PHE A 35 3.23 1.11 5.38
CA PHE A 35 2.41 0.42 6.36
C PHE A 35 3.06 -0.90 6.74
N SER A 36 3.49 -0.99 7.99
CA SER A 36 4.16 -2.14 8.58
C SER A 36 3.60 -2.43 9.97
N HIS A 37 3.50 -3.72 10.32
CA HIS A 37 3.19 -4.19 11.66
C HIS A 37 3.68 -5.63 11.84
N ASP A 38 3.71 -6.11 13.09
CA ASP A 38 4.10 -7.46 13.47
C ASP A 38 2.92 -8.41 13.73
N LYS A 39 1.66 -7.99 13.47
CA LYS A 39 0.45 -8.78 13.81
C LYS A 39 0.43 -10.22 13.30
N LEU A 40 1.22 -10.54 12.27
CA LEU A 40 1.24 -11.86 11.67
C LEU A 40 2.39 -12.75 12.16
N ILE A 41 3.34 -12.26 12.96
CA ILE A 41 4.61 -12.98 13.28
C ILE A 41 4.43 -14.38 13.88
N HIS A 42 3.28 -14.66 14.51
CA HIS A 42 2.98 -15.94 15.15
C HIS A 42 2.05 -16.83 14.31
N LEU A 43 1.75 -16.48 13.06
CA LEU A 43 0.98 -17.36 12.19
C LEU A 43 1.76 -18.64 11.87
N PRO A 44 1.12 -19.81 11.88
CA PRO A 44 1.77 -21.03 11.43
C PRO A 44 2.03 -20.99 9.91
N PRO A 45 3.12 -21.61 9.44
CA PRO A 45 3.29 -21.93 8.02
C PRO A 45 2.06 -22.67 7.47
N GLY A 46 1.64 -22.34 6.24
CA GLY A 46 0.47 -22.96 5.61
C GLY A 46 -0.88 -22.35 6.01
N SER A 47 -0.91 -21.34 6.89
CA SER A 47 -2.09 -20.48 7.03
C SER A 47 -2.44 -19.84 5.68
N TRP A 48 -3.74 -19.64 5.40
CA TRP A 48 -4.16 -18.99 4.16
C TRP A 48 -3.50 -17.60 3.95
N ARG A 49 -3.16 -16.90 5.03
CA ARG A 49 -2.47 -15.59 4.95
C ARG A 49 -0.98 -15.71 4.58
N THR A 50 -0.42 -16.91 4.61
CA THR A 50 1.01 -17.16 4.40
C THR A 50 1.32 -17.91 3.09
N THR A 51 0.29 -18.23 2.30
CA THR A 51 0.43 -18.91 0.99
C THR A 51 0.13 -17.96 -0.18
N LYS A 52 0.77 -18.19 -1.33
CA LYS A 52 0.51 -17.39 -2.54
C LYS A 52 -0.89 -17.57 -3.12
N GLU A 53 -1.53 -18.71 -2.87
CA GLU A 53 -2.87 -19.01 -3.36
C GLU A 53 -3.91 -18.00 -2.86
N PHE A 54 -3.87 -17.66 -1.57
CA PHE A 54 -4.84 -16.75 -0.95
C PHE A 54 -4.27 -15.36 -0.63
N ALA A 55 -2.94 -15.23 -0.53
CA ALA A 55 -2.25 -13.96 -0.27
C ALA A 55 -1.11 -13.71 -1.28
N PRO A 56 -1.42 -13.58 -2.59
CA PRO A 56 -0.41 -13.25 -3.60
C PRO A 56 0.25 -11.91 -3.26
N ALA A 57 1.51 -11.72 -3.66
CA ALA A 57 2.28 -10.52 -3.34
C ALA A 57 2.36 -10.16 -1.82
N ALA A 58 2.08 -11.12 -0.93
CA ALA A 58 2.32 -11.01 0.50
C ALA A 58 1.63 -9.80 1.15
N GLY A 59 2.41 -8.96 1.84
CA GLY A 59 1.95 -7.73 2.47
C GLY A 59 1.22 -6.77 1.51
N MET A 60 1.34 -6.92 0.19
CA MET A 60 0.57 -6.11 -0.75
C MET A 60 -0.91 -6.43 -0.77
N THR A 61 -1.28 -7.72 -0.75
CA THR A 61 -2.70 -8.10 -0.73
C THR A 61 -3.38 -7.60 0.54
N GLN A 62 -2.66 -7.54 1.66
CA GLN A 62 -3.24 -7.17 2.94
C GLN A 62 -3.10 -5.68 3.29
N MET A 63 -1.89 -5.12 3.23
CA MET A 63 -1.59 -3.75 3.66
C MET A 63 -1.47 -2.82 2.46
N GLY A 64 -0.71 -3.26 1.45
CA GLY A 64 -0.36 -2.43 0.30
C GLY A 64 -1.57 -1.96 -0.50
N ILE A 65 -2.62 -2.78 -0.61
CA ILE A 65 -3.85 -2.42 -1.31
C ILE A 65 -4.46 -1.11 -0.80
N HIS A 66 -4.40 -0.84 0.51
CA HIS A 66 -4.90 0.41 1.06
C HIS A 66 -4.03 1.61 0.66
N LEU A 67 -2.70 1.43 0.60
CA LEU A 67 -1.79 2.50 0.20
C LEU A 67 -1.90 2.80 -1.30
N THR A 68 -2.00 1.75 -2.12
CA THR A 68 -2.27 1.88 -3.56
C THR A 68 -3.56 2.63 -3.81
N ASP A 69 -4.62 2.27 -3.07
CA ASP A 69 -5.93 2.89 -3.17
C ASP A 69 -5.91 4.39 -2.79
N ILE A 70 -5.22 4.76 -1.70
CA ILE A 70 -5.05 6.16 -1.29
C ILE A 70 -4.28 6.94 -2.35
N LEU A 71 -3.17 6.41 -2.86
CA LEU A 71 -2.37 7.08 -3.88
C LEU A 71 -3.15 7.29 -5.18
N ILE A 72 -3.95 6.31 -5.60
CA ILE A 72 -4.84 6.45 -6.75
C ILE A 72 -5.93 7.49 -6.47
N TRP A 73 -6.46 7.53 -5.25
CA TRP A 73 -7.46 8.51 -4.87
C TRP A 73 -6.93 9.94 -4.83
N TYR A 74 -5.67 10.12 -4.43
CA TYR A 74 -4.99 11.41 -4.39
C TYR A 74 -4.55 11.89 -5.77
N PHE A 75 -3.98 11.01 -6.58
CA PHE A 75 -3.22 11.39 -7.78
C PHE A 75 -3.78 10.82 -9.09
N GLY A 76 -4.84 10.02 -9.01
CA GLY A 76 -5.46 9.40 -10.17
C GLY A 76 -4.74 8.16 -10.68
N LYS A 77 -4.91 7.87 -11.98
CA LYS A 77 -4.48 6.60 -12.58
C LYS A 77 -2.96 6.45 -12.62
N VAL A 78 -2.47 5.32 -12.13
CA VAL A 78 -1.04 4.98 -12.17
C VAL A 78 -0.58 4.71 -13.61
N LYS A 79 0.52 5.34 -14.01
CA LYS A 79 1.15 5.16 -15.33
C LYS A 79 2.10 3.96 -15.39
N SER A 80 2.87 3.74 -14.33
CA SER A 80 3.87 2.67 -14.24
C SER A 80 4.10 2.28 -12.79
N VAL A 81 4.48 1.03 -12.56
CA VAL A 81 4.82 0.51 -11.23
C VAL A 81 6.22 -0.10 -11.26
N TYR A 82 6.93 0.01 -10.16
CA TYR A 82 8.17 -0.70 -9.88
C TYR A 82 8.03 -1.40 -8.53
N ALA A 83 8.59 -2.59 -8.42
CA ALA A 83 8.46 -3.42 -7.24
C ALA A 83 9.80 -4.10 -6.94
N ASN A 84 10.24 -4.06 -5.68
CA ASN A 84 11.45 -4.73 -5.22
C ASN A 84 11.14 -5.62 -4.01
N THR A 85 11.51 -6.90 -4.10
CA THR A 85 11.28 -7.89 -3.05
C THR A 85 12.54 -8.22 -2.27
N SER A 86 12.39 -8.45 -0.97
CA SER A 86 13.41 -9.14 -0.17
C SER A 86 12.79 -10.16 0.78
N SER A 87 13.40 -11.34 0.89
CA SER A 87 13.06 -12.36 1.89
C SER A 87 14.06 -12.26 3.03
N ARG A 88 13.59 -12.02 4.27
CA ARG A 88 14.50 -11.74 5.40
C ARG A 88 14.28 -12.57 6.67
N SER A 89 13.04 -12.76 7.15
CA SER A 89 12.86 -13.19 8.55
C SER A 89 11.81 -14.27 8.83
N LEU A 90 10.72 -14.39 8.06
CA LEU A 90 9.59 -15.23 8.49
C LEU A 90 9.58 -16.64 7.87
N GLY A 91 10.44 -16.91 6.88
CA GLY A 91 10.58 -18.24 6.27
C GLY A 91 9.34 -18.77 5.51
N TRP A 92 8.27 -18.00 5.42
CA TRP A 92 7.07 -18.35 4.66
C TRP A 92 7.19 -17.98 3.19
N GLU A 93 6.33 -18.58 2.37
CA GLU A 93 6.24 -18.31 0.94
C GLU A 93 5.98 -16.81 0.66
N THR A 94 5.19 -16.15 1.52
CA THR A 94 4.87 -14.73 1.45
C THR A 94 5.64 -13.87 2.47
N ALA A 95 6.73 -14.39 3.07
CA ALA A 95 7.56 -13.66 4.02
C ALA A 95 8.46 -12.60 3.36
N MET A 96 7.85 -11.56 2.78
CA MET A 96 8.56 -10.51 2.06
C MET A 96 8.32 -9.14 2.70
N LEU A 97 9.41 -8.42 2.95
CA LEU A 97 9.36 -6.98 3.19
C LEU A 97 9.35 -6.29 1.84
N TRP A 98 8.45 -5.32 1.72
CA TRP A 98 8.35 -4.48 0.54
C TRP A 98 8.55 -3.02 0.88
N LEU A 99 9.40 -2.36 0.11
CA LEU A 99 9.39 -0.91 -0.07
C LEU A 99 8.72 -0.64 -1.42
N PHE A 100 7.56 0.03 -1.39
CA PHE A 100 6.91 0.50 -2.61
C PHE A 100 7.17 1.98 -2.77
N SER A 101 8.10 2.31 -3.66
CA SER A 101 8.21 3.67 -4.18
C SER A 101 7.28 3.78 -5.38
N TYR A 102 6.19 4.52 -5.23
CA TYR A 102 5.35 4.89 -6.36
C TYR A 102 6.02 6.04 -7.09
N TYR A 103 6.53 5.76 -8.28
CA TYR A 103 6.89 6.80 -9.23
C TYR A 103 5.63 7.21 -10.00
N LEU A 104 4.81 8.03 -9.37
CA LEU A 104 3.85 8.84 -10.10
C LEU A 104 4.68 9.87 -10.88
N LYS A 105 4.88 9.65 -12.18
CA LYS A 105 5.17 10.76 -13.09
C LYS A 105 3.91 11.62 -13.13
N LEU A 106 3.79 12.51 -12.15
CA LEU A 106 2.89 13.65 -12.20
C LEU A 106 3.41 14.51 -13.35
N ALA A 107 2.59 14.63 -14.40
CA ALA A 107 2.95 15.30 -15.64
C ALA A 107 3.02 16.82 -15.44
#